data_AF-A0A3B6B1M0-F1
#
_entry.id   AF-A0A3B6B1M0-F1
#
_cell.length_a   1.000
_cell.length_b   1.000
_cell.length_c   1.000
_cell.angle_alpha   90.00
_cell.angle_beta   90.00
_cell.angle_gamma   90.00
#
_symmetry.space_group_name_H-M   'P 1'
#
loop_
_entity.id
_entity.type
_entity.pdbx_description
1 polymer ?
#
loop_
_entity_poly.entity_id
_entity_poly.type
_entity_poly.pdbx_seq_one_letter_code
_entity_poly.pdbx_strand_id
1 'polypeptide(L)'
;MDVGSYDVAPGGYLASMYHLTRMQYGIDNPEEVCIKVLAQKDNPRIPSIFWIWRSADFQEHESYDMVGISYDNYPRLKHIIMPESWIGLPLRKDYITPNFYKIQDAH
;
A
#
# COMPACT_ATOMS: atom_id res chain seq x y z
N MET A 1 5.70 -2.99 13.36
CA MET A 1 5.32 -1.89 12.45
C MET A 1 4.52 -2.49 11.33
N ASP A 2 3.45 -1.82 10.95
CA ASP A 2 2.60 -2.22 9.83
C ASP A 2 2.35 -1.02 8.90
N VAL A 3 2.30 -1.27 7.60
CA VAL A 3 2.08 -0.29 6.54
C VAL A 3 0.88 -0.73 5.73
N GLY A 4 -0.15 0.10 5.68
CA GLY A 4 -1.33 -0.09 4.85
C GLY A 4 -1.54 1.08 3.89
N SER A 5 -2.29 0.88 2.83
CA SER A 5 -2.67 1.96 1.91
C SER A 5 -4.12 1.87 1.47
N TYR A 6 -4.74 3.02 1.20
CA TYR A 6 -6.13 3.09 0.75
C TYR A 6 -6.42 4.34 -0.07
N ASP A 7 -7.44 4.25 -0.94
CA ASP A 7 -7.96 5.38 -1.70
C ASP A 7 -8.94 6.20 -0.84
N VAL A 8 -8.58 7.44 -0.49
CA VAL A 8 -9.38 8.30 0.39
C VAL A 8 -10.69 8.67 -0.29
N ALA A 9 -10.63 9.14 -1.54
CA ALA A 9 -11.79 9.57 -2.31
C ALA A 9 -11.53 9.48 -3.82
N PRO A 10 -12.56 9.18 -4.64
CA PRO A 10 -12.44 9.20 -6.09
C PRO A 10 -11.90 10.55 -6.60
N GLY A 11 -10.77 10.53 -7.33
CA GLY A 11 -10.12 11.73 -7.87
C GLY A 11 -9.37 12.60 -6.84
N GLY A 12 -9.21 12.13 -5.59
CA GLY A 12 -8.59 12.90 -4.51
C GLY A 12 -7.18 12.41 -4.16
N TYR A 13 -7.02 11.99 -2.91
CA TYR A 13 -5.75 11.56 -2.34
C TYR A 13 -5.73 10.05 -2.13
N LEU A 14 -4.54 9.47 -2.28
CA LEU A 14 -4.21 8.17 -1.72
C LEU A 14 -3.59 8.38 -0.34
N ALA A 15 -3.84 7.46 0.57
CA ALA A 15 -3.23 7.48 1.89
C ALA A 15 -2.32 6.26 2.06
N SER A 16 -1.10 6.48 2.54
CA SER A 16 -0.26 5.45 3.14
C SER A 16 -0.26 5.64 4.66
N MET A 17 -0.52 4.57 5.39
CA MET A 17 -0.74 4.56 6.83
C MET A 17 0.33 3.70 7.48
N TYR A 18 1.02 4.28 8.45
CA TYR A 18 2.12 3.64 9.16
C TYR A 18 1.74 3.47 10.62
N HIS A 19 1.50 2.23 11.03
CA HIS A 19 1.24 1.85 12.41
C HIS A 19 2.54 1.46 13.12
N LEU A 20 2.86 2.22 14.15
CA LEU A 20 4.05 2.07 14.98
C LEU A 20 3.62 1.73 16.40
N THR A 21 3.98 0.53 16.85
CA THR A 21 3.75 0.08 18.22
C THR A 21 5.09 0.04 18.95
N ARG A 22 5.16 0.67 20.12
CA ARG A 22 6.36 0.66 20.97
C ARG A 22 6.47 -0.70 21.67
N MET A 23 7.39 -1.54 21.20
CA MET A 23 7.64 -2.86 21.79
C MET A 23 8.60 -2.76 22.98
N GLN A 24 8.11 -3.10 24.16
CA GLN A 24 8.89 -3.20 25.41
C GLN A 24 8.43 -4.42 26.20
N TYR A 25 9.37 -5.05 26.91
CA TYR A 25 9.08 -6.24 27.71
C TYR A 25 8.23 -5.90 28.95
N GLY A 26 7.24 -6.74 29.26
CA GLY A 26 6.43 -6.62 30.47
C GLY A 26 5.39 -5.48 30.45
N ILE A 27 5.00 -4.99 29.27
CA ILE A 27 3.94 -4.00 29.11
C ILE A 27 2.71 -4.66 28.49
N ASP A 28 1.56 -4.55 29.17
CA ASP A 28 0.28 -5.10 28.71
C ASP A 28 -0.49 -4.16 27.74
N ASN A 29 -0.14 -2.87 27.72
CA ASN A 29 -0.74 -1.87 26.84
C ASN A 29 0.35 -1.01 26.18
N PRO A 30 0.92 -1.45 25.04
CA PRO A 30 1.97 -0.71 24.37
C PRO A 30 1.44 0.59 23.79
N GLU A 31 2.28 1.63 23.80
CA GLU A 31 1.97 2.90 23.14
C GLU A 31 1.98 2.72 21.63
N GLU A 32 0.96 3.25 20.95
CA GLU A 32 0.82 3.16 19.50
C GLU A 32 0.68 4.54 18.87
N VAL A 33 1.30 4.70 17.69
CA VAL A 33 1.21 5.89 16.86
C VAL A 33 0.86 5.46 15.45
N CYS A 34 -0.17 6.08 14.89
CA CYS A 34 -0.53 5.94 13.48
C CYS A 34 -0.19 7.23 12.74
N ILE A 35 0.68 7.14 11.74
CA ILE A 35 0.99 8.25 10.84
C ILE A 35 0.27 8.03 9.52
N LYS A 36 -0.47 9.03 9.04
CA LYS A 36 -1.13 8.99 7.74
C LYS A 36 -0.47 10.01 6.81
N VAL A 37 0.05 9.52 5.69
CA VAL A 37 0.66 10.33 4.65
C VAL A 37 -0.25 10.36 3.45
N LEU A 38 -0.65 11.56 3.04
CA LEU A 38 -1.51 11.78 1.88
C LEU A 38 -0.64 12.08 0.66
N ALA A 39 -0.94 11.41 -0.45
CA ALA A 39 -0.32 11.64 -1.74
C ALA A 39 -1.40 11.92 -2.79
N GLN A 40 -1.12 12.83 -3.73
CA GLN A 40 -2.06 13.16 -4.80
C GLN A 40 -2.19 11.98 -5.76
N LYS A 41 -3.40 11.61 -6.15
CA LYS A 41 -3.66 10.44 -7.01
C LYS A 41 -3.02 10.54 -8.41
N ASP A 42 -2.83 11.75 -8.92
CA ASP A 42 -2.18 12.02 -10.21
C ASP A 42 -0.67 11.73 -10.20
N ASN A 43 -0.03 11.90 -9.04
CA ASN A 43 1.40 11.63 -8.86
C ASN A 43 1.68 11.14 -7.42
N PRO A 44 1.25 9.92 -7.07
CA PRO A 44 1.23 9.46 -5.69
C PRO A 44 2.61 8.95 -5.26
N ARG A 45 3.51 9.89 -4.96
CA ARG A 45 4.88 9.60 -4.52
C ARG A 45 5.05 9.85 -3.03
N ILE A 46 5.61 8.88 -2.34
CA ILE A 46 5.91 8.95 -0.90
C ILE A 46 7.36 8.46 -0.69
N PRO A 47 8.16 9.07 0.19
CA PRO A 47 9.48 8.52 0.52
C PRO A 47 9.35 7.12 1.17
N SER A 48 10.11 6.14 0.68
CA SER A 48 10.20 4.82 1.33
C SER A 48 10.82 4.94 2.72
N ILE A 49 10.28 4.18 3.67
CA ILE A 49 10.82 4.04 5.02
C ILE A 49 11.60 2.73 5.21
N PHE A 50 11.82 1.97 4.13
CA PHE A 50 12.56 0.71 4.15
C PHE A 50 13.92 0.80 4.86
N TRP A 51 14.61 1.93 4.69
CA TRP A 51 15.91 2.19 5.31
C TRP A 51 15.85 2.33 6.83
N ILE A 52 14.67 2.68 7.37
CA ILE A 52 14.42 2.79 8.82
C ILE A 52 13.86 1.46 9.34
N TRP A 53 12.85 0.92 8.68
CA TRP A 53 12.21 -0.35 9.04
C TRP A 53 12.15 -1.28 7.84
N ARG A 54 13.01 -2.31 7.85
CA ARG A 54 13.06 -3.33 6.79
C ARG A 54 11.75 -4.12 6.64
N SER A 55 10.89 -4.13 7.66
CA SER A 55 9.56 -4.77 7.58
C SER A 55 8.63 -4.09 6.56
N ALA A 56 8.90 -2.83 6.21
CA ALA A 56 8.11 -2.08 5.24
C ALA A 56 8.29 -2.59 3.80
N ASP A 57 9.30 -3.43 3.53
CA ASP A 57 9.63 -3.92 2.19
C ASP A 57 8.43 -4.50 1.43
N PHE A 58 7.84 -5.57 1.96
CA PHE A 58 6.71 -6.24 1.32
C PHE A 58 5.45 -5.37 1.30
N GLN A 59 5.25 -4.57 2.34
CA GLN A 59 4.03 -3.78 2.53
C GLN A 59 4.00 -2.53 1.61
N GLU A 60 5.16 -1.92 1.36
CA GLU A 60 5.33 -0.87 0.35
C GLU A 60 5.15 -1.43 -1.07
N HIS A 61 5.65 -2.64 -1.33
CA HIS A 61 5.41 -3.33 -2.60
C HIS A 61 3.94 -3.67 -2.82
N GLU A 62 3.24 -4.17 -1.81
CA GLU A 62 1.80 -4.43 -1.88
C GLU A 62 1.02 -3.15 -2.17
N SER A 63 1.37 -2.07 -1.49
CA SER A 63 0.75 -0.75 -1.70
C SER A 63 0.99 -0.21 -3.11
N TYR A 64 2.19 -0.44 -3.67
CA TYR A 64 2.49 -0.12 -5.05
C TYR A 64 1.65 -0.96 -6.02
N ASP A 65 1.56 -2.27 -5.79
CA ASP A 65 0.87 -3.22 -6.66
C ASP A 65 -0.67 -3.00 -6.67
N MET A 66 -1.24 -2.76 -5.50
CA MET A 66 -2.69 -2.72 -5.31
C MET A 66 -3.30 -1.32 -5.45
N VAL A 67 -2.60 -0.29 -4.96
CA VAL A 67 -3.11 1.09 -4.87
C VAL A 67 -2.34 2.05 -5.79
N GLY A 68 -1.11 1.68 -6.20
CA GLY A 68 -0.29 2.45 -7.13
C GLY A 68 0.49 3.59 -6.49
N ILE A 69 0.76 3.53 -5.18
CA ILE A 69 1.64 4.50 -4.51
C ILE A 69 3.09 4.15 -4.84
N SER A 70 3.83 5.09 -5.40
CA SER A 70 5.25 4.94 -5.70
C SER A 70 6.10 5.37 -4.50
N TYR A 71 7.00 4.47 -4.07
CA TYR A 71 7.90 4.73 -2.94
C TYR A 71 9.30 5.13 -3.43
N ASP A 72 9.69 6.37 -3.16
CA ASP A 72 10.96 6.94 -3.60
C ASP A 72 12.13 6.42 -2.76
N ASN A 73 13.33 6.40 -3.35
CA ASN A 73 14.57 5.90 -2.75
C ASN A 73 14.57 4.39 -2.42
N TYR A 74 13.66 3.62 -3.01
CA TYR A 74 13.63 2.16 -2.90
C TYR A 74 14.34 1.50 -4.11
N PRO A 75 15.25 0.52 -3.92
CA PRO A 75 16.13 0.05 -5.00
C PRO A 75 15.48 -0.77 -6.13
N ARG A 76 14.20 -1.15 -6.07
CA ARG A 76 13.41 -1.75 -7.19
C ARG A 76 11.99 -2.09 -6.73
N LEU A 77 11.00 -1.24 -7.02
CA LEU A 77 9.58 -1.61 -6.83
C LEU A 77 9.13 -2.53 -7.97
N LYS A 78 8.48 -3.63 -7.64
CA LYS A 78 7.90 -4.59 -8.60
C LYS A 78 6.54 -5.10 -8.13
N HIS A 79 5.76 -5.65 -9.05
CA HIS A 79 4.55 -6.39 -8.69
C HIS A 79 4.94 -7.65 -7.90
N ILE A 80 4.20 -7.93 -6.82
CA ILE A 80 4.47 -9.04 -5.91
C ILE A 80 3.26 -9.97 -5.73
N ILE A 81 2.04 -9.42 -5.84
CA ILE A 81 0.79 -10.15 -5.68
C ILE A 81 0.13 -10.33 -7.04
N MET A 82 0.12 -9.29 -7.87
CA MET A 82 -0.42 -9.37 -9.22
C MET A 82 0.59 -9.97 -10.21
N PRO A 83 0.12 -10.67 -11.25
CA PRO A 83 0.94 -11.04 -12.37
C PRO A 83 1.62 -9.81 -12.99
N GLU A 84 2.85 -9.96 -13.49
CA GLU A 84 3.59 -8.84 -14.12
C GLU A 84 2.86 -8.22 -15.33
N SER A 85 1.95 -8.97 -15.96
CA SER A 85 1.13 -8.52 -17.09
C SER A 85 -0.18 -7.85 -16.67
N TRP A 86 -0.45 -7.71 -15.37
CA TRP A 86 -1.67 -7.08 -14.88
C TRP A 86 -1.68 -5.58 -15.19
N ILE A 87 -2.84 -5.10 -15.63
CA ILE A 87 -3.04 -3.68 -15.98
C ILE A 87 -4.14 -3.14 -15.08
N GLY A 88 -3.77 -2.18 -14.23
CA GLY A 88 -4.67 -1.50 -13.31
C GLY A 88 -4.34 -1.80 -11.85
N LEU A 89 -5.12 -1.20 -10.94
CA LEU A 89 -4.84 -1.13 -9.51
C LEU A 89 -6.08 -1.55 -8.73
N PRO A 90 -6.18 -2.84 -8.33
CA PRO A 90 -7.42 -3.44 -7.84
C PRO A 90 -8.08 -2.74 -6.65
N LEU A 91 -7.30 -2.14 -5.75
CA LEU A 91 -7.83 -1.50 -4.53
C LEU A 91 -8.19 -0.03 -4.72
N ARG A 92 -8.09 0.52 -5.93
CA ARG A 92 -8.59 1.87 -6.21
C ARG A 92 -10.11 1.87 -6.38
N LYS A 93 -10.75 2.94 -5.91
CA LYS A 93 -12.23 3.06 -5.95
C LYS A 93 -12.79 3.22 -7.37
N ASP A 94 -11.96 3.67 -8.30
CA ASP A 94 -12.25 3.84 -9.73
C ASP A 94 -11.82 2.64 -10.58
N TYR A 95 -11.38 1.54 -9.95
CA TYR A 95 -10.97 0.35 -10.67
C TYR A 95 -12.19 -0.36 -11.28
N ILE A 96 -12.16 -0.51 -12.60
CA ILE A 96 -13.15 -1.29 -13.34
C ILE A 96 -12.54 -2.67 -13.59
N THR A 97 -13.10 -3.69 -12.95
CA THR A 97 -12.63 -5.06 -13.13
C THR A 97 -12.80 -5.47 -14.60
N PRO A 98 -11.71 -5.84 -15.30
CA PRO A 98 -11.81 -6.34 -16.67
C PRO A 98 -12.64 -7.63 -16.68
N ASN A 99 -13.48 -7.78 -17.72
CA ASN A 99 -14.28 -8.98 -17.94
C ASN A 99 -13.36 -10.16 -18.33
N PHE A 100 -12.76 -10.79 -17.32
CA PHE A 100 -12.05 -12.05 -17.49
C PHE A 100 -13.06 -13.20 -17.50
N TYR A 101 -13.00 -14.05 -18.53
CA TYR A 101 -13.81 -15.26 -18.65
C TYR A 101 -13.79 -16.16 -17.41
N LYS A 102 -12.71 -16.14 -16.61
CA LYS A 102 -12.56 -16.96 -15.39
C LYS A 102 -13.30 -16.45 -14.15
N ILE A 103 -13.72 -15.18 -14.11
CA ILE A 103 -14.39 -14.61 -12.92
C ILE A 103 -15.91 -14.89 -12.96
N GLN A 104 -16.45 -15.31 -14.11
CA GLN A 104 -17.88 -15.60 -14.27
C GLN A 104 -18.30 -16.95 -13.66
N ASP A 105 -17.36 -17.86 -13.39
CA ASP A 105 -17.62 -19.20 -12.84
C ASP A 105 -17.43 -19.30 -11.30
N ALA A 106 -17.11 -18.19 -10.63
CA ALA A 106 -17.03 -18.13 -9.18
C ALA A 106 -18.40 -17.75 -8.57
N HIS A 107 -19.35 -18.69 -8.66
CA HIS A 107 -20.65 -18.61 -7.99
C HIS A 107 -20.72 -19.51 -6.77
#